data_AF-A0A6M0HY56-F1
#
_entry.id   AF-A0A6M0HY56-F1
#
_cell.length_a   1.000
_cell.length_b   1.000
_cell.length_c   1.000
_cell.angle_alpha   90.00
_cell.angle_beta   90.00
_cell.angle_gamma   90.00
#
_symmetry.space_group_name_H-M   'P 1'
#
loop_
_entity.id
_entity.type
_entity.pdbx_description
1 polymer ?
#
loop_
_entity_poly.entity_id
_entity_poly.type
_entity_poly.pdbx_seq_one_letter_code
_entity_poly.pdbx_strand_id
1 'polypeptide(L)'
;MKIVVTSYIFAPAQRQIDFSSFSGFDVRRLLAVIHAPTGKLLYAASTPSLGYTALAASVLTLTYDTTAMSAGDALTVFYDDQTAAQPIKVGDTVDISVILTMQTVAYSAGQVLTNTIDVENALRTINGTGRIVGVTVLDQADQDFALDVYVFSDNFVLGTRGGFPSISDANALALRRRIQILQSDFVDLGGCKFADVPYDRAFKSIRAIAGTSLIKVSAICTAGAPTFNASAVTLTLTIERD
;
A
#
# COMPACT_ATOMS: atom_id res chain seq x y z
N MET A 1 18.27 8.29 9.53
CA MET A 1 18.29 7.11 8.63
C MET A 1 19.73 6.63 8.56
N LYS A 2 19.94 5.31 8.63
CA LYS A 2 21.27 4.72 8.53
C LYS A 2 21.82 4.88 7.11
N ILE A 3 22.99 5.50 6.99
CA ILE A 3 23.75 5.60 5.74
C ILE A 3 25.12 4.93 5.88
N VAL A 4 25.77 4.68 4.75
CA VAL A 4 27.19 4.30 4.70
C VAL A 4 28.00 5.51 4.26
N VAL A 5 28.89 5.99 5.12
CA VAL A 5 29.76 7.14 4.80
C VAL A 5 30.95 6.66 3.97
N THR A 6 31.19 7.32 2.84
CA THR A 6 32.31 7.03 1.93
C THR A 6 33.38 8.12 1.92
N SER A 7 33.08 9.30 2.46
CA SER A 7 33.99 10.44 2.55
C SER A 7 34.74 10.44 3.90
N TYR A 8 35.89 9.78 3.96
CA TYR A 8 36.78 9.77 5.11
C TYR A 8 38.24 9.56 4.67
N ILE A 9 39.18 9.88 5.56
CA ILE A 9 40.60 9.51 5.41
C ILE A 9 40.97 8.56 6.55
N PHE A 10 41.50 7.38 6.22
CA PHE A 10 41.94 6.39 7.21
C PHE A 10 43.45 6.47 7.43
N ALA A 11 43.87 6.78 8.65
CA ALA A 11 45.26 6.89 9.08
C ALA A 11 45.58 5.79 10.13
N PRO A 12 45.78 4.54 9.71
CA PRO A 12 45.90 3.39 10.62
C PRO A 12 47.08 3.46 11.59
N ALA A 13 48.21 4.05 11.18
CA ALA A 13 49.38 4.21 12.03
C ALA A 13 49.12 5.16 13.22
N GLN A 14 48.22 6.12 13.05
CA GLN A 14 47.80 7.08 14.07
C GLN A 14 46.52 6.65 14.79
N ARG A 15 45.92 5.51 14.37
CA ARG A 15 44.59 5.04 14.81
C ARG A 15 43.48 6.04 14.56
N GLN A 16 43.60 6.81 13.49
CA GLN A 16 42.69 7.92 13.20
C GLN A 16 41.82 7.65 11.98
N ILE A 17 40.57 8.09 12.07
CA ILE A 17 39.68 8.27 10.92
C ILE A 17 39.26 9.74 10.90
N ASP A 18 39.56 10.41 9.80
CA ASP A 18 39.20 11.78 9.59
C ASP A 18 37.90 11.89 8.77
N PHE A 19 36.86 12.43 9.41
CA PHE A 19 35.57 12.71 8.80
C PHE A 19 35.40 14.18 8.39
N SER A 20 36.49 14.96 8.29
CA SER A 20 36.42 16.38 7.91
C SER A 20 35.84 16.61 6.52
N SER A 21 35.97 15.63 5.62
CA SER A 21 35.31 15.65 4.30
C SER A 21 33.81 15.35 4.36
N PHE A 22 33.30 14.86 5.49
CA PHE A 22 31.89 14.58 5.70
C PHE A 22 31.24 15.75 6.45
N SER A 23 30.49 16.57 5.71
CA SER A 23 29.83 17.76 6.26
C SER A 23 28.86 17.41 7.40
N GLY A 24 28.95 18.13 8.51
CA GLY A 24 28.04 17.96 9.65
C GLY A 24 28.27 16.67 10.45
N PHE A 25 29.49 16.12 10.43
CA PHE A 25 29.87 14.99 11.26
C PHE A 25 29.64 15.26 12.77
N ASP A 26 28.97 14.33 13.42
CA ASP A 26 28.73 14.30 14.87
C ASP A 26 28.99 12.87 15.35
N VAL A 27 29.95 12.72 16.26
CA VAL A 27 30.34 11.41 16.81
C VAL A 27 29.17 10.66 17.45
N ARG A 28 28.15 11.36 17.97
CA ARG A 28 26.97 10.77 18.60
C ARG A 28 26.10 9.98 17.62
N ARG A 29 26.31 10.19 16.32
CA ARG A 29 25.59 9.53 15.22
C ARG A 29 26.41 8.45 14.54
N LEU A 30 27.70 8.34 14.88
CA LEU A 30 28.53 7.24 14.42
C LEU A 30 28.11 5.97 15.15
N LEU A 31 27.61 4.98 14.41
CA LEU A 31 27.09 3.74 14.97
C LEU A 31 28.18 2.67 15.04
N ALA A 32 28.89 2.45 13.92
CA ALA A 32 29.94 1.47 13.82
C ALA A 32 30.90 1.76 12.67
N VAL A 33 32.15 1.33 12.81
CA VAL A 33 33.14 1.31 11.73
C VAL A 33 33.67 -0.12 11.59
N ILE A 34 33.60 -0.65 10.39
CA ILE A 34 34.06 -2.01 10.07
C ILE A 34 35.14 -1.91 9.00
N HIS A 35 36.24 -2.62 9.20
CA HIS A 35 37.26 -2.81 8.18
C HIS A 35 36.73 -3.78 7.10
N ALA A 36 36.40 -3.27 5.92
CA ALA A 36 35.70 -4.04 4.89
C ALA A 36 36.49 -5.29 4.42
N PRO A 37 37.83 -5.24 4.22
CA PRO A 37 38.59 -6.40 3.76
C PRO A 37 38.58 -7.59 4.73
N THR A 38 38.54 -7.34 6.05
CA THR A 38 38.65 -8.40 7.06
C THR A 38 37.39 -8.59 7.91
N GLY A 39 36.38 -7.74 7.73
CA GLY A 39 35.16 -7.73 8.54
C GLY A 39 35.37 -7.33 10.01
N LYS A 40 36.56 -6.86 10.38
CA LYS A 40 36.87 -6.51 11.78
C LYS A 40 36.16 -5.22 12.19
N LEU A 41 35.49 -5.27 13.33
CA LEU A 41 34.85 -4.12 13.94
C LEU A 41 35.92 -3.24 14.61
N LEU A 42 36.06 -2.01 14.13
CA LEU A 42 37.04 -1.02 14.62
C LEU A 42 36.42 -0.07 15.65
N TYR A 43 35.14 0.24 15.47
CA TYR A 43 34.37 1.10 16.36
C TYR A 43 32.93 0.61 16.47
N ALA A 44 32.34 0.70 17.66
CA ALA A 44 30.89 0.59 17.89
C ALA A 44 30.46 1.39 19.12
N ALA A 45 29.41 2.20 18.98
CA ALA A 45 28.96 3.16 20.00
C ALA A 45 28.60 2.52 21.37
N SER A 46 28.19 1.25 21.38
CA SER A 46 27.77 0.53 22.59
C SER A 46 28.79 -0.51 23.09
N THR A 47 30.00 -0.54 22.54
CA THR A 47 31.02 -1.53 22.90
C THR A 47 32.21 -0.83 23.58
N PRO A 48 32.37 -0.94 24.92
CA PRO A 48 33.40 -0.21 25.66
C PRO A 48 34.84 -0.42 25.17
N SER A 49 35.15 -1.61 24.63
CA SER A 49 36.48 -1.95 24.09
C SER A 49 36.72 -1.45 22.66
N LEU A 50 35.70 -0.92 21.98
CA LEU A 50 35.73 -0.47 20.58
C LEU A 50 35.17 0.96 20.45
N GLY A 51 35.51 1.82 21.40
CA GLY A 51 35.18 3.24 21.37
C GLY A 51 36.25 4.09 20.68
N TYR A 52 36.31 5.36 21.06
CA TYR A 52 37.38 6.29 20.72
C TYR A 52 38.05 6.82 21.98
N THR A 53 39.31 7.21 21.87
CA THR A 53 40.12 7.78 22.96
C THR A 53 40.18 9.30 22.91
N ALA A 54 40.05 9.88 21.71
CA ALA A 54 40.02 11.33 21.51
C ALA A 54 39.20 11.69 20.26
N LEU A 55 38.63 12.89 20.28
CA LEU A 55 37.97 13.51 19.14
C LEU A 55 38.45 14.96 19.02
N ALA A 56 39.08 15.29 17.90
CA ALA A 56 39.49 16.65 17.57
C ALA A 56 38.75 17.11 16.32
N ALA A 57 37.76 17.99 16.49
CA ALA A 57 36.79 18.34 15.45
C ALA A 57 36.13 17.08 14.85
N SER A 58 36.49 16.70 13.62
CA SER A 58 35.97 15.52 12.92
C SER A 58 36.98 14.37 12.83
N VAL A 59 38.14 14.48 13.48
CA VAL A 59 39.17 13.44 13.51
C VAL A 59 38.99 12.57 14.75
N LEU A 60 38.62 11.31 14.53
CA LEU A 60 38.34 10.32 15.57
C LEU A 60 39.57 9.44 15.80
N THR A 61 40.11 9.42 17.02
CA THR A 61 41.19 8.48 17.41
C THR A 61 40.58 7.25 18.07
N LEU A 62 40.71 6.09 17.44
CA LEU A 62 40.13 4.82 17.87
C LEU A 62 40.83 4.24 19.10
N THR A 63 40.09 3.49 19.91
CA THR A 63 40.67 2.62 20.95
C THR A 63 41.32 1.38 20.34
N TYR A 64 40.75 0.87 19.24
CA TYR A 64 41.26 -0.32 18.55
C TYR A 64 42.62 -0.05 17.89
N ASP A 65 43.51 -1.03 17.95
CA ASP A 65 44.82 -0.94 17.31
C ASP A 65 44.75 -1.25 15.81
N THR A 66 44.81 -0.20 14.99
CA THR A 66 44.77 -0.30 13.52
C THR A 66 46.14 -0.34 12.88
N THR A 67 47.25 -0.38 13.63
CA THR A 67 48.62 -0.28 13.09
C THR A 67 48.98 -1.39 12.08
N ALA A 68 48.28 -2.53 12.11
CA ALA A 68 48.43 -3.62 11.17
C ALA A 68 47.61 -3.47 9.87
N MET A 69 46.87 -2.37 9.69
CA MET A 69 46.02 -2.08 8.52
C MET A 69 46.68 -1.07 7.58
N SER A 70 46.20 -1.00 6.35
CA SER A 70 46.66 -0.06 5.31
C SER A 70 45.75 1.15 5.20
N ALA A 71 46.33 2.33 4.92
CA ALA A 71 45.56 3.56 4.70
C ALA A 71 44.65 3.48 3.46
N GLY A 72 44.95 2.57 2.53
CA GLY A 72 44.11 2.28 1.36
C GLY A 72 42.98 1.29 1.62
N ASP A 73 42.87 0.73 2.83
CA ASP A 73 41.82 -0.23 3.14
C ASP A 73 40.46 0.47 3.28
N ALA A 74 39.45 -0.08 2.62
CA ALA A 74 38.10 0.44 2.70
C ALA A 74 37.46 0.16 4.08
N LEU A 75 36.83 1.19 4.64
CA LEU A 75 36.00 1.12 5.84
C LEU A 75 34.52 1.21 5.45
N THR A 76 33.70 0.36 6.08
CA THR A 76 32.25 0.49 6.10
C THR A 76 31.87 1.26 7.36
N VAL A 77 31.54 2.54 7.18
CA VAL A 77 31.16 3.44 8.27
C VAL A 77 29.65 3.57 8.31
N PHE A 78 29.02 3.01 9.35
CA PHE A 78 27.60 3.18 9.59
C PHE A 78 27.34 4.43 10.43
N TYR A 79 26.55 5.33 9.87
CA TYR A 79 26.23 6.62 10.47
C TYR A 79 24.72 6.86 10.42
N ASP A 80 24.16 7.45 11.47
CA ASP A 80 22.75 7.86 11.48
C ASP A 80 22.62 9.31 11.00
N ASP A 81 22.11 9.49 9.78
CA ASP A 81 21.87 10.80 9.21
C ASP A 81 20.43 11.25 9.48
N GLN A 82 20.28 12.33 10.25
CA GLN A 82 18.98 12.94 10.53
C GLN A 82 18.34 13.61 9.31
N THR A 83 19.14 13.95 8.30
CA THR A 83 18.71 14.65 7.08
C THR A 83 18.42 13.70 5.92
N ALA A 84 18.92 12.46 6.00
CA ALA A 84 18.62 11.44 5.03
C ALA A 84 17.12 11.15 4.99
N ALA A 85 16.51 11.39 3.83
CA ALA A 85 15.10 11.18 3.58
C ALA A 85 14.71 9.74 3.90
N GLN A 86 13.68 9.57 4.73
CA GLN A 86 13.06 8.26 4.92
C GLN A 86 12.42 7.83 3.59
N PRO A 87 12.47 6.55 3.20
CA PRO A 87 11.62 6.08 2.14
C PRO A 87 10.17 6.26 2.58
N ILE A 88 9.52 7.31 2.08
CA ILE A 88 8.08 7.43 2.14
C ILE A 88 7.57 6.37 1.18
N LYS A 89 6.98 5.28 1.71
CA LYS A 89 5.94 4.59 0.93
C LYS A 89 4.86 5.64 0.75
N VAL A 90 4.86 6.32 -0.39
CA VAL A 90 3.66 7.04 -0.82
C VAL A 90 2.65 5.93 -1.02
N GLY A 91 1.70 5.81 -0.08
CA GLY A 91 0.56 4.93 -0.27
C GLY A 91 -0.12 5.39 -1.54
N ASP A 92 -0.02 4.60 -2.60
CA ASP A 92 -0.68 4.88 -3.86
C ASP A 92 -2.14 4.46 -3.73
N THR A 93 -2.86 5.24 -2.92
CA THR A 93 -4.29 5.07 -2.65
C THR A 93 -5.07 5.87 -3.67
N VAL A 94 -6.00 5.22 -4.35
CA VAL A 94 -6.83 5.85 -5.37
C VAL A 94 -8.30 5.56 -5.11
N ASP A 95 -9.14 6.58 -5.28
CA ASP A 95 -10.59 6.42 -5.32
C ASP A 95 -11.04 6.26 -6.78
N ILE A 96 -11.72 5.15 -7.08
CA ILE A 96 -12.25 4.87 -8.41
C ILE A 96 -13.75 4.70 -8.31
N SER A 97 -14.48 5.52 -9.03
CA SER A 97 -15.95 5.50 -9.05
C SER A 97 -16.46 4.86 -10.33
N VAL A 98 -17.45 3.99 -10.19
CA VAL A 98 -18.19 3.37 -11.29
C VAL A 98 -19.68 3.58 -11.11
N ILE A 99 -20.37 3.82 -12.21
CA ILE A 99 -21.83 4.01 -12.22
C ILE A 99 -22.48 2.65 -12.48
N LEU A 100 -23.36 2.22 -11.58
CA LEU A 100 -24.07 0.95 -11.73
C LEU A 100 -25.23 1.14 -12.72
N THR A 101 -25.23 0.35 -13.81
CA THR A 101 -26.28 0.47 -14.83
C THR A 101 -27.49 -0.39 -14.45
N MET A 102 -28.57 0.25 -14.02
CA MET A 102 -29.80 -0.38 -13.51
C MET A 102 -30.90 -0.49 -14.57
N GLN A 103 -31.94 -1.28 -14.30
CA GLN A 103 -33.22 -1.22 -15.02
C GLN A 103 -34.19 -0.27 -14.32
N THR A 104 -35.26 0.11 -15.02
CA THR A 104 -36.33 0.99 -14.53
C THR A 104 -37.51 0.26 -13.90
N VAL A 105 -37.39 -1.05 -13.71
CA VAL A 105 -38.40 -1.90 -13.06
C VAL A 105 -37.91 -2.23 -11.66
N ALA A 106 -38.85 -2.35 -10.71
CA ALA A 106 -38.55 -2.73 -9.33
C ALA A 106 -37.76 -4.05 -9.28
N TYR A 107 -36.70 -4.06 -8.49
CA TYR A 107 -35.92 -5.26 -8.21
C TYR A 107 -36.52 -6.05 -7.05
N SER A 108 -36.29 -7.36 -7.07
CA SER A 108 -36.50 -8.24 -5.93
C SER A 108 -35.16 -8.63 -5.31
N ALA A 109 -35.16 -8.95 -4.01
CA ALA A 109 -34.01 -9.55 -3.36
C ALA A 109 -33.53 -10.80 -4.10
N GLY A 110 -32.21 -10.92 -4.27
CA GLY A 110 -31.53 -11.95 -5.03
C GLY A 110 -31.31 -11.64 -6.51
N GLN A 111 -31.84 -10.54 -7.05
CA GLN A 111 -31.65 -10.19 -8.46
C GLN A 111 -30.35 -9.41 -8.72
N VAL A 112 -29.74 -9.64 -9.88
CA VAL A 112 -28.57 -8.90 -10.35
C VAL A 112 -28.97 -7.45 -10.60
N LEU A 113 -28.41 -6.53 -9.82
CA LEU A 113 -28.60 -5.08 -9.95
C LEU A 113 -27.91 -4.58 -11.21
N THR A 114 -26.59 -4.79 -11.31
CA THR A 114 -25.78 -4.41 -12.48
C THR A 114 -25.06 -5.62 -13.04
N ASN A 115 -24.98 -5.66 -14.37
CA ASN A 115 -24.01 -6.51 -15.05
C ASN A 115 -22.57 -6.09 -14.68
N THR A 116 -21.61 -6.91 -15.08
CA THR A 116 -20.20 -6.68 -14.80
C THR A 116 -19.69 -5.38 -15.42
N ILE A 117 -19.07 -4.54 -14.59
CA ILE A 117 -18.49 -3.24 -14.94
C ILE A 117 -16.98 -3.30 -14.72
N ASP A 118 -16.24 -2.63 -15.60
CA ASP A 118 -14.80 -2.44 -15.46
C ASP A 118 -14.48 -1.32 -14.48
N VAL A 119 -13.62 -1.64 -13.51
CA VAL A 119 -12.96 -0.65 -12.66
C VAL A 119 -11.57 -0.46 -13.26
N GLU A 120 -11.48 0.45 -14.23
CA GLU A 120 -10.24 0.73 -14.96
C GLU A 120 -9.16 1.29 -14.03
N ASN A 121 -7.88 0.98 -14.33
CA ASN A 121 -6.73 1.46 -13.55
C ASN A 121 -6.78 1.14 -12.05
N ALA A 122 -7.50 0.08 -11.68
CA ALA A 122 -7.63 -0.38 -10.30
C ALA A 122 -6.26 -0.63 -9.64
N LEU A 123 -5.30 -1.19 -10.38
CA LEU A 123 -3.97 -1.52 -9.89
C LEU A 123 -2.87 -0.78 -10.66
N ARG A 124 -1.70 -0.60 -10.04
CA ARG A 124 -0.60 0.22 -10.59
C ARG A 124 0.04 -0.41 -11.83
N THR A 125 0.07 -1.74 -11.90
CA THR A 125 0.73 -2.50 -12.97
C THR A 125 -0.17 -3.58 -13.52
N ILE A 126 0.12 -4.01 -14.76
CA ILE A 126 -0.51 -5.17 -15.37
C ILE A 126 -0.25 -6.42 -14.51
N ASN A 127 -1.29 -7.22 -14.26
CA ASN A 127 -1.27 -8.38 -13.36
C ASN A 127 -0.95 -8.04 -11.89
N GLY A 128 -1.05 -6.77 -11.50
CA GLY A 128 -0.72 -6.32 -10.15
C GLY A 128 -1.63 -6.89 -9.06
N THR A 129 -1.28 -6.59 -7.82
CA THR A 129 -2.10 -6.82 -6.63
C THR A 129 -2.39 -5.50 -5.93
N GLY A 130 -3.39 -5.53 -5.05
CA GLY A 130 -3.71 -4.40 -4.21
C GLY A 130 -4.77 -4.78 -3.19
N ARG A 131 -5.33 -3.77 -2.55
CA ARG A 131 -6.31 -3.94 -1.49
C ARG A 131 -7.36 -2.84 -1.54
N ILE A 132 -8.62 -3.24 -1.54
CA ILE A 132 -9.72 -2.33 -1.26
C ILE A 132 -9.66 -2.02 0.24
N VAL A 133 -9.63 -0.75 0.59
CA VAL A 133 -9.59 -0.25 1.98
C VAL A 133 -10.78 0.62 2.33
N GLY A 134 -11.55 1.05 1.33
CA GLY A 134 -12.78 1.83 1.50
C GLY A 134 -13.76 1.51 0.40
N VAL A 135 -15.05 1.53 0.73
CA VAL A 135 -16.14 1.38 -0.22
C VAL A 135 -17.23 2.35 0.18
N THR A 136 -17.66 3.18 -0.76
CA THR A 136 -18.81 4.05 -0.56
C THR A 136 -19.83 3.85 -1.67
N VAL A 137 -21.10 4.07 -1.35
CA VAL A 137 -22.20 3.97 -2.30
C VAL A 137 -23.05 5.22 -2.20
N LEU A 138 -23.24 5.91 -3.31
CA LEU A 138 -24.18 7.01 -3.43
C LEU A 138 -25.38 6.53 -4.24
N ASP A 139 -26.54 6.49 -3.61
CA ASP A 139 -27.81 6.27 -4.28
C ASP A 139 -28.55 7.59 -4.48
N GLN A 140 -28.51 8.09 -5.72
CA GLN A 140 -29.11 9.34 -6.15
C GLN A 140 -30.62 9.22 -6.39
N ALA A 141 -31.19 8.01 -6.43
CA ALA A 141 -32.63 7.81 -6.55
C ALA A 141 -33.32 7.70 -5.18
N ASP A 142 -32.56 7.84 -4.08
CA ASP A 142 -33.08 7.80 -2.71
C ASP A 142 -33.93 6.55 -2.44
N GLN A 143 -33.41 5.40 -2.86
CA GLN A 143 -34.00 4.09 -2.65
C GLN A 143 -33.50 3.50 -1.33
N ASP A 144 -34.37 2.72 -0.70
CA ASP A 144 -34.08 2.06 0.56
C ASP A 144 -33.83 0.56 0.30
N PHE A 145 -32.56 0.19 0.15
CA PHE A 145 -32.15 -1.15 -0.27
C PHE A 145 -30.80 -1.58 0.31
N ALA A 146 -30.49 -2.87 0.15
CA ALA A 146 -29.18 -3.42 0.44
C ALA A 146 -28.61 -4.09 -0.81
N LEU A 147 -27.27 -4.15 -0.92
CA LEU A 147 -26.60 -4.81 -2.03
C LEU A 147 -25.36 -5.58 -1.61
N ASP A 148 -25.03 -6.59 -2.40
CA ASP A 148 -23.72 -7.24 -2.38
C ASP A 148 -22.96 -6.88 -3.65
N VAL A 149 -21.72 -6.42 -3.50
CA VAL A 149 -20.78 -6.23 -4.60
C VAL A 149 -19.83 -7.41 -4.70
N TYR A 150 -19.75 -8.00 -5.88
CA TYR A 150 -18.87 -9.12 -6.21
C TYR A 150 -17.71 -8.63 -7.07
N VAL A 151 -16.49 -8.98 -6.68
CA VAL A 151 -15.25 -8.63 -7.38
C VAL A 151 -14.68 -9.85 -8.09
N PHE A 152 -14.38 -9.71 -9.38
CA PHE A 152 -13.85 -10.77 -10.24
C PHE A 152 -12.44 -10.44 -10.72
N SER A 153 -11.62 -11.48 -10.89
CA SER A 153 -10.30 -11.37 -11.55
C SER A 153 -10.30 -11.88 -12.98
N ASP A 154 -11.47 -11.95 -13.63
CA ASP A 154 -11.63 -12.37 -15.02
C ASP A 154 -12.97 -11.85 -15.58
N ASN A 155 -13.16 -11.91 -16.90
CA ASN A 155 -14.33 -11.38 -17.60
C ASN A 155 -15.48 -12.41 -17.63
N PHE A 156 -16.39 -12.29 -16.66
CA PHE A 156 -17.60 -13.12 -16.60
C PHE A 156 -18.84 -12.29 -16.32
N VAL A 157 -20.00 -12.87 -16.63
CA VAL A 157 -21.31 -12.29 -16.38
C VAL A 157 -21.97 -13.05 -15.23
N LEU A 158 -22.38 -12.33 -14.19
CA LEU A 158 -23.01 -12.93 -12.99
C LEU A 158 -24.42 -13.47 -13.29
N GLY A 159 -25.10 -12.85 -14.25
CA GLY A 159 -26.45 -13.16 -14.70
C GLY A 159 -26.97 -12.00 -15.56
N THR A 160 -28.24 -12.03 -15.91
CA THR A 160 -28.90 -10.90 -16.56
C THR A 160 -29.39 -9.91 -15.51
N ARG A 161 -29.23 -8.61 -15.76
CA ARG A 161 -29.85 -7.56 -14.93
C ARG A 161 -31.34 -7.81 -14.75
N GLY A 162 -31.81 -7.73 -13.50
CA GLY A 162 -33.20 -8.03 -13.11
C GLY A 162 -33.52 -9.53 -13.05
N GLY A 163 -32.61 -10.40 -13.50
CA GLY A 163 -32.67 -11.84 -13.32
C GLY A 163 -31.90 -12.28 -12.07
N PHE A 164 -32.04 -13.56 -11.72
CA PHE A 164 -31.20 -14.17 -10.69
C PHE A 164 -29.80 -14.50 -11.23
N PRO A 165 -28.77 -14.55 -10.37
CA PRO A 165 -27.44 -15.03 -10.75
C PRO A 165 -27.51 -16.42 -11.39
N SER A 166 -26.74 -16.61 -12.45
CA SER A 166 -26.69 -17.85 -13.23
C SER A 166 -25.27 -18.20 -13.67
N ILE A 167 -24.27 -17.83 -12.87
CA ILE A 167 -22.86 -18.11 -13.12
C ILE A 167 -22.58 -19.62 -13.04
N SER A 168 -21.76 -20.15 -13.94
CA SER A 168 -21.32 -21.55 -13.89
C SER A 168 -20.24 -21.76 -12.83
N ASP A 169 -20.09 -22.99 -12.35
CA ASP A 169 -19.04 -23.36 -11.38
C ASP A 169 -17.63 -23.01 -11.90
N ALA A 170 -17.38 -23.23 -13.19
CA ALA A 170 -16.11 -22.90 -13.82
C ALA A 170 -15.82 -21.39 -13.77
N ASN A 171 -16.84 -20.56 -14.02
CA ASN A 171 -16.70 -19.10 -14.00
C ASN A 171 -16.65 -18.56 -12.56
N ALA A 172 -17.29 -19.23 -11.60
CA ALA A 172 -17.26 -18.85 -10.19
C ALA A 172 -15.84 -18.91 -9.58
N LEU A 173 -14.91 -19.66 -10.19
CA LEU A 173 -13.49 -19.68 -9.79
C LEU A 173 -12.80 -18.30 -9.92
N ALA A 174 -13.32 -17.41 -10.76
CA ALA A 174 -12.83 -16.05 -10.89
C ALA A 174 -13.39 -15.08 -9.85
N LEU A 175 -14.40 -15.49 -9.07
CA LEU A 175 -14.88 -14.70 -7.95
C LEU A 175 -13.79 -14.60 -6.89
N ARG A 176 -13.43 -13.37 -6.52
CA ARG A 176 -12.42 -13.12 -5.50
C ARG A 176 -13.05 -12.71 -4.19
N ARG A 177 -13.97 -11.75 -4.22
CA ARG A 177 -14.46 -11.11 -3.01
C ARG A 177 -15.93 -10.79 -3.14
N ARG A 178 -16.61 -10.86 -2.00
CA ARG A 178 -17.94 -10.29 -1.77
C ARG A 178 -17.78 -9.17 -0.75
N ILE A 179 -18.43 -8.05 -1.02
CA ILE A 179 -18.51 -6.88 -0.15
C ILE A 179 -19.99 -6.63 0.09
N GLN A 180 -20.41 -6.74 1.36
CA GLN A 180 -21.79 -6.56 1.74
C GLN A 180 -22.03 -5.12 2.17
N ILE A 181 -23.00 -4.47 1.53
CA ILE A 181 -23.53 -3.16 1.90
C ILE A 181 -24.94 -3.38 2.45
N LEU A 182 -25.11 -3.14 3.74
CA LEU A 182 -26.38 -3.28 4.44
C LEU A 182 -27.23 -2.03 4.23
N GLN A 183 -28.55 -2.18 4.33
CA GLN A 183 -29.48 -1.06 4.33
C GLN A 183 -29.16 -0.07 5.48
N SER A 184 -28.73 -0.59 6.63
CA SER A 184 -28.32 0.22 7.79
C SER A 184 -27.03 1.02 7.58
N ASP A 185 -26.26 0.74 6.52
CA ASP A 185 -25.05 1.50 6.20
C ASP A 185 -25.39 2.83 5.52
N PHE A 186 -26.58 2.93 4.93
CA PHE A 186 -27.05 4.14 4.27
C PHE A 186 -27.53 5.18 5.28
N VAL A 187 -27.01 6.39 5.12
CA VAL A 187 -27.49 7.60 5.78
C VAL A 187 -28.31 8.41 4.79
N ASP A 188 -29.46 8.87 5.23
CA ASP A 188 -30.35 9.73 4.45
C ASP A 188 -29.82 11.16 4.41
N LEU A 189 -29.65 11.71 3.20
CA LEU A 189 -29.22 13.09 2.94
C LEU A 189 -30.35 13.93 2.32
N GLY A 190 -31.58 13.44 2.37
CA GLY A 190 -32.79 14.09 1.87
C GLY A 190 -33.16 13.65 0.46
N GLY A 191 -32.38 14.05 -0.55
CA GLY A 191 -32.63 13.70 -1.96
C GLY A 191 -31.84 12.49 -2.47
N CYS A 192 -31.02 11.90 -1.62
CA CYS A 192 -30.17 10.76 -1.90
C CYS A 192 -29.79 10.05 -0.61
N LYS A 193 -29.28 8.83 -0.73
CA LYS A 193 -28.69 8.09 0.38
C LYS A 193 -27.23 7.81 0.13
N PHE A 194 -26.43 7.85 1.18
CA PHE A 194 -25.00 7.60 1.12
C PHE A 194 -24.61 6.53 2.13
N ALA A 195 -23.93 5.48 1.67
CA ALA A 195 -23.33 4.48 2.54
C ALA A 195 -21.81 4.62 2.56
N ASP A 196 -21.25 4.66 3.76
CA ASP A 196 -19.83 4.42 4.02
C ASP A 196 -19.68 3.04 4.67
N VAL A 197 -19.08 2.10 3.94
CA VAL A 197 -19.05 0.69 4.35
C VAL A 197 -17.98 0.49 5.43
N PRO A 198 -18.34 -0.09 6.59
CA PRO A 198 -17.39 -0.43 7.64
C PRO A 198 -16.17 -1.21 7.15
N TYR A 199 -15.01 -0.90 7.73
CA TYR A 199 -13.72 -1.39 7.30
C TYR A 199 -13.62 -2.93 7.27
N ASP A 200 -14.24 -3.64 8.21
CA ASP A 200 -14.26 -5.11 8.26
C ASP A 200 -14.92 -5.75 7.02
N ARG A 201 -15.86 -5.05 6.40
CA ARG A 201 -16.54 -5.46 5.16
C ARG A 201 -15.86 -4.91 3.91
N ALA A 202 -15.29 -3.71 3.95
CA ALA A 202 -14.59 -3.09 2.82
C ALA A 202 -13.20 -3.69 2.56
N PHE A 203 -12.51 -4.13 3.61
CA PHE A 203 -11.11 -4.56 3.53
C PHE A 203 -10.95 -5.91 2.81
N LYS A 204 -10.55 -5.85 1.53
CA LYS A 204 -10.44 -7.03 0.66
C LYS A 204 -9.20 -6.96 -0.23
N SER A 205 -8.39 -8.01 -0.23
CA SER A 205 -7.30 -8.14 -1.21
C SER A 205 -7.85 -8.43 -2.60
N ILE A 206 -7.25 -7.82 -3.61
CA ILE A 206 -7.65 -7.91 -5.01
C ILE A 206 -6.45 -8.18 -5.91
N ARG A 207 -6.74 -8.65 -7.12
CA ARG A 207 -5.76 -8.90 -8.18
C ARG A 207 -6.38 -8.47 -9.51
N ALA A 208 -5.59 -7.85 -10.37
CA ALA A 208 -6.04 -7.47 -11.70
C ALA A 208 -6.40 -8.70 -12.55
N ILE A 209 -7.26 -8.47 -13.54
CA ILE A 209 -7.51 -9.43 -14.60
C ILE A 209 -6.20 -9.66 -15.36
N ALA A 210 -5.95 -10.92 -15.73
CA ALA A 210 -4.74 -11.30 -16.46
C ALA A 210 -4.56 -10.44 -17.73
N GLY A 211 -3.37 -9.88 -17.90
CA GLY A 211 -3.03 -9.01 -19.03
C GLY A 211 -3.50 -7.55 -18.88
N THR A 212 -4.09 -7.16 -17.75
CA THR A 212 -4.63 -5.81 -17.51
C THR A 212 -4.24 -5.27 -16.14
N SER A 213 -4.57 -4.01 -15.87
CA SER A 213 -4.52 -3.37 -14.53
C SER A 213 -5.90 -3.23 -13.86
N LEU A 214 -6.97 -3.75 -14.47
CA LEU A 214 -8.34 -3.53 -14.03
C LEU A 214 -8.87 -4.69 -13.18
N ILE A 215 -9.91 -4.41 -12.39
CA ILE A 215 -10.78 -5.43 -11.79
C ILE A 215 -12.19 -5.28 -12.35
N LYS A 216 -13.00 -6.32 -12.18
CA LYS A 216 -14.41 -6.28 -12.59
C LYS A 216 -15.32 -6.39 -11.37
N VAL A 217 -16.43 -5.64 -11.38
CA VAL A 217 -17.44 -5.66 -10.31
C VAL A 217 -18.83 -5.89 -10.86
N SER A 218 -19.67 -6.61 -10.11
CA SER A 218 -21.11 -6.74 -10.36
C SER A 218 -21.84 -6.67 -9.02
N ALA A 219 -23.14 -6.36 -9.01
CA ALA A 219 -23.90 -6.23 -7.79
C ALA A 219 -25.23 -7.01 -7.82
N ILE A 220 -25.66 -7.47 -6.66
CA ILE A 220 -26.96 -8.12 -6.43
C ILE A 220 -27.75 -7.31 -5.40
N CYS A 221 -29.05 -7.14 -5.63
CA CYS A 221 -29.97 -6.58 -4.65
C CYS A 221 -30.22 -7.62 -3.56
N THR A 222 -29.97 -7.32 -2.30
CA THR A 222 -30.09 -8.31 -1.21
C THR A 222 -31.27 -8.05 -0.27
N ALA A 223 -31.76 -6.82 -0.23
CA ALA A 223 -32.98 -6.43 0.47
C ALA A 223 -33.60 -5.18 -0.18
N GLY A 224 -34.87 -4.92 0.15
CA GLY A 224 -35.65 -3.84 -0.45
C GLY A 224 -36.27 -4.21 -1.79
N ALA A 225 -37.04 -3.27 -2.36
CA ALA A 225 -37.64 -3.37 -3.69
C ALA A 225 -37.36 -2.10 -4.51
N PRO A 226 -36.07 -1.74 -4.70
CA PRO A 226 -35.72 -0.45 -5.27
C PRO A 226 -36.12 -0.35 -6.73
N THR A 227 -36.52 0.86 -7.15
CA THR A 227 -36.77 1.21 -8.55
C THR A 227 -35.88 2.39 -8.92
N PHE A 228 -34.99 2.18 -9.88
CA PHE A 228 -34.01 3.20 -10.26
C PHE A 228 -34.35 3.83 -11.61
N ASN A 229 -33.80 5.01 -11.88
CA ASN A 229 -33.53 5.41 -13.26
C ASN A 229 -32.21 4.73 -13.70
N ALA A 230 -31.91 4.68 -15.00
CA ALA A 230 -30.87 3.80 -15.56
C ALA A 230 -29.43 3.98 -14.99
N SER A 231 -29.17 4.99 -14.14
CA SER A 231 -27.83 5.29 -13.60
C SER A 231 -27.84 5.95 -12.20
N ALA A 232 -28.73 5.52 -11.31
CA ALA A 232 -28.92 6.18 -10.01
C ALA A 232 -27.84 5.88 -8.95
N VAL A 233 -27.06 4.81 -9.09
CA VAL A 233 -26.15 4.36 -8.02
C VAL A 233 -24.71 4.47 -8.47
N THR A 234 -23.90 5.19 -7.69
CA THR A 234 -22.44 5.28 -7.87
C THR A 234 -21.76 4.46 -6.78
N LEU A 235 -20.86 3.56 -7.18
CA LEU A 235 -20.00 2.80 -6.29
C LEU A 235 -18.58 3.36 -6.39
N THR A 236 -17.99 3.73 -5.26
CA THR A 236 -16.58 4.14 -5.19
C THR A 236 -15.78 3.13 -4.38
N LEU A 237 -14.65 2.71 -4.94
CA LEU A 237 -13.67 1.85 -4.29
C LEU A 237 -12.40 2.66 -4.01
N THR A 238 -12.01 2.73 -2.74
CA THR A 238 -10.70 3.22 -2.33
C THR A 238 -9.73 2.05 -2.34
N ILE A 239 -8.71 2.12 -3.18
CA ILE A 239 -7.76 1.03 -3.42
C ILE A 239 -6.35 1.47 -3.08
N GLU A 240 -5.72 0.76 -2.14
CA GLU A 240 -4.26 0.77 -1.96
C GLU A 240 -3.62 -0.13 -3.01
N ARG A 241 -2.78 0.45 -3.87
CA ARG A 241 -2.10 -0.26 -4.95
C ARG A 241 -0.67 -0.64 -4.54
N ASP A 242 -0.28 -1.90 -4.77
CA ASP A 242 1.08 -2.37 -4.50
C ASP A 242 2.10 -1.87 -5.53
#